data_AF-A0AAU0Z6X5-F1
#
_entry.id   AF-A0AAU0Z6X5-F1
#
_cell.length_a   1.000
_cell.length_b   1.000
_cell.length_c   1.000
_cell.angle_alpha   90.00
_cell.angle_beta   90.00
_cell.angle_gamma   90.00
#
_symmetry.space_group_name_H-M   'P 1'
#
loop_
_entity.id
_entity.type
_entity.pdbx_description
1 polymer ?
#
loop_
_entity_poly.entity_id
_entity_poly.type
_entity_poly.pdbx_seq_one_letter_code
_entity_poly.pdbx_strand_id
1 'polypeptide(L)'
;MALIDPSRTLVSLGYDTVPALTPLSYPGRPVTAPALLRGDELLDLDVERELPRWTADRTPVLAVGSNAAPAQVAYKLKKLGLPVAVPMVPLPTRGIGVGCSAHIGRNGYVAAAPYPDPRAARTLVVSWLDAAQLKAVDATELPNYRRTTVPGAPVPGLQMYVGEHGVLVDPGTGAPRAGGGDQAGLLSALMAASPELAALLGPAPRDWVRRAAASPAVREEGTRILRSGGTIPSGPA
;
A
#
# COMPACT_ATOMS: atom_id res chain seq x y z
N MET A 1 8.45 -28.50 15.60
CA MET A 1 8.54 -27.59 14.43
C MET A 1 7.47 -28.07 13.47
N ALA A 2 6.39 -27.31 13.25
CA ALA A 2 5.41 -27.71 12.24
C ALA A 2 6.09 -27.66 10.87
N LEU A 3 5.95 -28.74 10.08
CA LEU A 3 6.48 -28.79 8.73
C LEU A 3 5.71 -27.77 7.88
N ILE A 4 6.45 -26.94 7.14
CA ILE A 4 5.88 -26.03 6.13
C ILE A 4 5.16 -26.89 5.09
N ASP A 5 3.91 -26.54 4.74
CA ASP A 5 3.21 -27.14 3.61
C ASP A 5 3.66 -26.42 2.33
N PRO A 6 4.42 -27.09 1.43
CA PRO A 6 4.94 -26.46 0.22
C PRO A 6 3.84 -25.87 -0.67
N SER A 7 2.61 -26.39 -0.60
CA SER A 7 1.47 -25.90 -1.39
C SER A 7 0.88 -24.58 -0.88
N ARG A 8 1.16 -24.22 0.38
CA ARG A 8 0.63 -23.04 1.05
C ARG A 8 1.58 -21.85 1.06
N THR A 9 2.76 -21.98 0.46
CA THR A 9 3.74 -20.88 0.42
C THR A 9 3.28 -19.73 -0.47
N LEU A 10 3.75 -18.51 -0.19
CA LEU A 10 3.50 -17.34 -1.02
C LEU A 10 3.95 -17.56 -2.46
N VAL A 11 5.06 -18.27 -2.69
CA VAL A 11 5.54 -18.61 -4.04
C VAL A 11 4.55 -19.53 -4.74
N SER A 12 4.18 -20.65 -4.12
CA SER A 12 3.26 -21.62 -4.70
C SER A 12 1.89 -21.02 -5.03
N LEU A 13 1.46 -20.03 -4.24
CA LEU A 13 0.17 -19.36 -4.41
C LEU A 13 0.24 -18.10 -5.32
N GLY A 14 1.43 -17.72 -5.79
CA GLY A 14 1.64 -16.54 -6.65
C GLY A 14 1.44 -15.20 -5.94
N TYR A 15 1.88 -15.11 -4.68
CA TYR A 15 1.81 -13.96 -3.79
C TYR A 15 3.20 -13.45 -3.36
N ASP A 16 4.28 -13.96 -3.96
CA ASP A 16 5.68 -13.76 -3.56
C ASP A 16 6.30 -12.43 -4.02
N THR A 17 5.63 -11.70 -4.90
CA THR A 17 6.15 -10.42 -5.39
C THR A 17 6.13 -9.35 -4.29
N VAL A 18 7.30 -8.78 -3.99
CA VAL A 18 7.50 -7.72 -3.00
C VAL A 18 7.60 -6.35 -3.70
N PRO A 19 6.60 -5.47 -3.61
CA PRO A 19 6.63 -4.12 -4.20
C PRO A 19 7.87 -3.29 -3.85
N ALA A 20 8.40 -3.43 -2.63
CA ALA A 20 9.63 -2.75 -2.23
C ALA A 20 10.88 -3.21 -2.99
N LEU A 21 10.90 -4.44 -3.51
CA LEU A 21 11.99 -4.99 -4.32
C LEU A 21 11.68 -4.93 -5.82
N THR A 22 10.41 -4.90 -6.19
CA THR A 22 9.93 -4.81 -7.58
C THR A 22 8.97 -3.63 -7.71
N PRO A 23 9.45 -2.37 -7.77
CA PRO A 23 8.59 -1.18 -7.64
C PRO A 23 7.48 -1.05 -8.67
N LEU A 24 7.70 -1.55 -9.90
CA LEU A 24 6.68 -1.56 -10.95
C LEU A 24 5.54 -2.56 -10.70
N SER A 25 5.68 -3.44 -9.70
CA SER A 25 4.59 -4.33 -9.27
C SER A 25 3.68 -3.70 -8.20
N TYR A 26 3.98 -2.47 -7.74
CA TYR A 26 3.16 -1.78 -6.76
C TYR A 26 1.68 -1.72 -7.21
N PRO A 27 0.71 -2.00 -6.32
CA PRO A 27 0.83 -2.24 -4.87
C PRO A 27 1.13 -3.70 -4.49
N GLY A 28 1.30 -4.60 -5.46
CA GLY A 28 1.41 -6.04 -5.23
C GLY A 28 0.04 -6.70 -5.16
N ARG A 29 0.03 -8.04 -5.14
CA ARG A 29 -1.21 -8.82 -5.14
C ARG A 29 -1.82 -8.86 -3.74
N PRO A 30 -3.04 -8.33 -3.52
CA PRO A 30 -3.70 -8.39 -2.22
C PRO A 30 -4.29 -9.77 -1.95
N VAL A 31 -4.42 -10.18 -0.68
CA VAL A 31 -5.18 -11.39 -0.34
C VAL A 31 -6.63 -11.25 -0.81
N THR A 32 -7.21 -12.32 -1.38
CA THR A 32 -8.58 -12.33 -1.91
C THR A 32 -9.56 -13.13 -1.06
N ALA A 33 -9.06 -13.83 -0.06
CA ALA A 33 -9.83 -14.59 0.93
C ALA A 33 -9.23 -14.35 2.32
N PRO A 34 -10.01 -14.55 3.41
CA PRO A 34 -9.48 -14.50 4.76
C PRO A 34 -8.32 -15.48 4.94
N ALA A 35 -7.19 -14.98 5.43
CA ALA A 35 -5.99 -15.78 5.60
C ALA A 35 -5.13 -15.34 6.78
N LEU A 36 -4.38 -16.28 7.34
CA LEU A 36 -3.29 -16.03 8.25
C LEU A 36 -1.97 -16.07 7.47
N LEU A 37 -1.32 -14.91 7.33
CA LEU A 37 0.05 -14.84 6.86
C LEU A 37 0.98 -15.32 7.98
N ARG A 38 1.61 -16.48 7.81
CA ARG A 38 2.53 -17.09 8.78
C ARG A 38 3.87 -17.40 8.13
N GLY A 39 4.94 -16.70 8.51
CA GLY A 39 6.24 -16.88 7.86
C GLY A 39 6.20 -16.48 6.38
N ASP A 40 6.28 -17.46 5.50
CA ASP A 40 6.07 -17.41 4.05
C ASP A 40 4.87 -18.25 3.60
N GLU A 41 3.99 -18.66 4.50
CA GLU A 41 2.76 -19.38 4.20
C GLU A 41 1.54 -18.46 4.29
N LEU A 42 0.54 -18.74 3.47
CA LEU A 42 -0.79 -18.15 3.55
C LEU A 42 -1.78 -19.27 3.87
N LEU A 43 -2.22 -19.32 5.13
CA LEU A 43 -3.12 -20.34 5.64
C LEU A 43 -4.55 -19.83 5.60
N ASP A 44 -5.52 -20.68 5.26
CA ASP A 44 -6.93 -20.31 5.31
C ASP A 44 -7.31 -19.92 6.75
N LEU A 45 -8.08 -18.85 6.92
CA LEU A 45 -8.52 -18.36 8.23
C LEU A 45 -10.03 -18.45 8.33
N ASP A 46 -10.53 -19.21 9.29
CA ASP A 46 -11.94 -19.20 9.63
C ASP A 46 -12.26 -17.94 10.44
N VAL A 47 -12.93 -16.98 9.80
CA VAL A 47 -13.21 -15.67 10.42
C VAL A 47 -14.13 -15.75 11.63
N GLU A 48 -15.00 -16.74 11.71
CA GLU A 48 -15.94 -16.87 12.83
C GLU A 48 -15.25 -17.54 14.02
N ARG A 49 -14.45 -18.58 13.77
CA ARG A 49 -13.88 -19.43 14.82
C ARG A 49 -12.49 -18.99 15.27
N GLU A 50 -11.69 -18.43 14.38
CA GLU A 50 -10.26 -18.20 14.62
C GLU A 50 -9.90 -16.73 14.75
N LEU A 51 -10.52 -15.84 13.97
CA LEU A 51 -10.19 -14.41 14.00
C LEU A 51 -10.25 -13.81 15.42
N PRO A 52 -11.29 -14.07 16.26
CA PRO A 52 -11.34 -13.50 17.62
C PRO A 52 -10.10 -13.80 18.48
N ARG A 53 -9.43 -14.93 18.26
CA ARG A 53 -8.20 -15.33 18.99
C ARG A 53 -6.98 -14.51 18.56
N TRP A 54 -7.01 -13.98 17.36
CA TRP A 54 -5.94 -13.16 16.82
C TRP A 54 -6.13 -11.66 17.06
N THR A 55 -7.35 -11.19 17.33
CA THR A 55 -7.65 -9.75 17.33
C THR A 55 -7.62 -9.07 18.69
N ALA A 56 -7.68 -9.80 19.81
CA ALA A 56 -7.91 -9.25 21.15
C ALA A 56 -6.93 -8.11 21.53
N ASP A 57 -5.64 -8.25 21.20
CA ASP A 57 -4.58 -7.28 21.53
C ASP A 57 -3.90 -6.70 20.28
N ARG A 58 -4.64 -6.64 19.17
CA ARG A 58 -4.07 -6.22 17.88
C ARG A 58 -4.81 -5.04 17.30
N THR A 59 -4.06 -4.19 16.62
CA THR A 59 -4.61 -3.05 15.91
C THR A 59 -5.04 -3.46 14.51
N PRO A 60 -6.34 -3.33 14.15
CA PRO A 60 -6.80 -3.48 12.78
C PRO A 60 -6.36 -2.30 11.92
N VAL A 61 -5.70 -2.60 10.80
CA VAL A 61 -5.22 -1.61 9.84
C VAL A 61 -5.74 -1.93 8.44
N LEU A 62 -6.52 -1.02 7.87
CA LEU A 62 -7.04 -1.04 6.51
C LEU A 62 -5.95 -0.61 5.52
N ALA A 63 -5.60 -1.49 4.59
CA ALA A 63 -4.61 -1.23 3.57
C ALA A 63 -5.26 -0.77 2.25
N VAL A 64 -4.83 0.40 1.77
CA VAL A 64 -5.18 0.94 0.43
C VAL A 64 -4.06 0.79 -0.60
N GLY A 65 -2.93 0.21 -0.19
CA GLY A 65 -1.73 0.04 -0.99
C GLY A 65 -0.98 -1.23 -0.61
N SER A 66 0.35 -1.19 -0.63
CA SER A 66 1.18 -2.40 -0.55
C SER A 66 1.08 -3.19 0.76
N ASN A 67 0.51 -2.64 1.83
CA ASN A 67 0.19 -3.41 3.05
C ASN A 67 -0.92 -4.45 2.85
N ALA A 68 -1.63 -4.43 1.73
CA ALA A 68 -2.58 -5.47 1.35
C ALA A 68 -1.87 -6.73 0.80
N ALA A 69 -0.63 -6.59 0.31
CA ALA A 69 0.14 -7.68 -0.28
C ALA A 69 0.91 -8.47 0.80
N PRO A 70 0.67 -9.78 0.96
CA PRO A 70 1.27 -10.57 2.04
C PRO A 70 2.81 -10.64 1.94
N ALA A 71 3.38 -10.74 0.73
CA ALA A 71 4.84 -10.70 0.57
C ALA A 71 5.46 -9.36 1.01
N GLN A 72 4.77 -8.23 0.81
CA GLN A 72 5.25 -6.93 1.30
C GLN A 72 5.30 -6.90 2.82
N VAL A 73 4.23 -7.37 3.48
CA VAL A 73 4.14 -7.41 4.95
C VAL A 73 5.19 -8.38 5.51
N ALA A 74 5.29 -9.59 4.96
CA ALA A 74 6.29 -10.58 5.34
C ALA A 74 7.72 -10.02 5.18
N TYR A 75 8.01 -9.35 4.07
CA TYR A 75 9.32 -8.71 3.84
C TYR A 75 9.65 -7.66 4.90
N LYS A 76 8.70 -6.76 5.23
CA LYS A 76 8.90 -5.72 6.25
C LYS A 76 9.24 -6.34 7.62
N LEU A 77 8.49 -7.36 8.03
CA LEU A 77 8.67 -8.01 9.33
C LEU A 77 9.94 -8.87 9.39
N LYS A 78 10.19 -9.72 8.38
CA LYS A 78 11.40 -10.56 8.31
C LYS A 78 12.68 -9.73 8.31
N LYS A 79 12.69 -8.59 7.60
CA LYS A 79 13.84 -7.67 7.59
C LYS A 79 14.21 -7.15 8.99
N LEU A 80 13.25 -7.11 9.91
CA LEU A 80 13.44 -6.67 11.29
C LEU A 80 13.56 -7.85 12.27
N GLY A 81 13.63 -9.09 11.78
CA GLY A 81 13.67 -10.30 12.62
C GLY A 81 12.38 -10.54 13.41
N LEU A 82 11.26 -9.94 13.01
CA LEU A 82 9.98 -10.08 13.70
C LEU A 82 9.22 -11.32 13.23
N PRO A 83 8.50 -12.02 14.13
CA PRO A 83 7.60 -13.09 13.75
C PRO A 83 6.53 -12.61 12.76
N VAL A 84 6.38 -13.38 11.68
CA VAL A 84 5.30 -13.18 10.71
C VAL A 84 4.14 -14.07 11.11
N ALA A 85 3.12 -13.48 11.71
CA ALA A 85 1.83 -14.08 12.01
C ALA A 85 0.80 -12.93 12.00
N VAL A 86 0.14 -12.72 10.86
CA VAL A 86 -0.74 -11.57 10.60
C VAL A 86 -2.03 -12.06 9.96
N PRO A 87 -3.19 -11.97 10.64
CA PRO A 87 -4.48 -12.16 10.00
C PRO A 87 -4.71 -11.06 8.97
N MET A 88 -5.15 -11.43 7.78
CA MET A 88 -5.47 -10.55 6.67
C MET A 88 -6.84 -10.93 6.11
N VAL A 89 -7.80 -10.00 6.14
CA VAL A 89 -9.19 -10.25 5.77
C VAL A 89 -9.66 -9.23 4.74
N PRO A 90 -10.17 -9.65 3.57
CA PRO A 90 -10.84 -8.77 2.64
C PRO A 90 -12.11 -8.16 3.28
N LEU A 91 -12.23 -6.84 3.25
CA LEU A 91 -13.33 -6.08 3.83
C LEU A 91 -14.01 -5.22 2.75
N PRO A 92 -15.30 -5.47 2.44
CA PRO A 92 -16.10 -4.55 1.65
C PRO A 92 -16.13 -3.18 2.30
N THR A 93 -15.65 -2.17 1.57
CA THR A 93 -15.44 -0.81 2.07
C THR A 93 -16.14 0.19 1.15
N ARG A 94 -16.78 1.19 1.75
CA ARG A 94 -17.46 2.29 1.06
C ARG A 94 -16.92 3.63 1.51
N GLY A 95 -17.09 4.67 0.70
CA GLY A 95 -16.74 6.04 1.09
C GLY A 95 -15.26 6.40 0.95
N ILE A 96 -14.41 5.45 0.57
CA ILE A 96 -12.95 5.61 0.49
C ILE A 96 -12.48 5.36 -0.94
N GLY A 97 -12.09 6.43 -1.61
CA GLY A 97 -11.35 6.40 -2.86
C GLY A 97 -9.88 6.03 -2.63
N VAL A 98 -9.26 5.40 -3.63
CA VAL A 98 -7.81 5.11 -3.62
C VAL A 98 -7.19 5.80 -4.81
N GLY A 99 -6.37 6.81 -4.55
CA GLY A 99 -5.70 7.62 -5.56
C GLY A 99 -4.19 7.53 -5.49
N CYS A 100 -3.50 8.17 -6.43
CA CYS A 100 -2.04 8.28 -6.41
C CYS A 100 -1.61 9.36 -5.42
N SER A 101 -0.77 9.03 -4.46
CA SER A 101 -0.16 10.03 -3.60
C SER A 101 0.71 10.98 -4.41
N ALA A 102 0.71 12.26 -4.07
CA ALA A 102 1.51 13.27 -4.76
C ALA A 102 2.98 13.29 -4.30
N HIS A 103 3.60 12.11 -4.20
CA HIS A 103 5.03 11.97 -3.93
C HIS A 103 5.62 10.72 -4.58
N ILE A 104 6.95 10.75 -4.73
CA ILE A 104 7.72 9.60 -5.19
C ILE A 104 8.26 8.85 -3.96
N GLY A 105 7.80 7.61 -3.78
CA GLY A 105 8.21 6.76 -2.68
C GLY A 105 9.70 6.38 -2.74
N ARG A 106 10.25 5.92 -1.62
CA ARG A 106 11.68 5.58 -1.48
C ARG A 106 12.20 4.64 -2.58
N ASN A 107 11.38 3.66 -2.99
CA ASN A 107 11.76 2.67 -4.01
C ASN A 107 11.38 3.10 -5.43
N GLY A 108 10.93 4.35 -5.63
CA GLY A 108 10.65 4.94 -6.94
C GLY A 108 9.22 4.77 -7.46
N TYR A 109 8.37 3.97 -6.82
CA TYR A 109 6.94 3.96 -7.14
C TYR A 109 6.23 5.21 -6.60
N VAL A 110 5.11 5.56 -7.22
CA VAL A 110 4.10 6.50 -6.70
C VAL A 110 3.07 5.67 -5.94
N ALA A 111 3.01 5.83 -4.63
CA ALA A 111 2.18 5.02 -3.75
C ALA A 111 0.70 5.41 -3.80
N ALA A 112 -0.17 4.53 -3.35
CA ALA A 112 -1.60 4.78 -3.17
C ALA A 112 -1.87 5.56 -1.87
N ALA A 113 -2.76 6.54 -1.94
CA ALA A 113 -3.27 7.31 -0.80
C ALA A 113 -4.81 7.34 -0.81
N PRO A 114 -5.45 7.25 0.36
CA PRO A 114 -6.91 7.31 0.46
C PRO A 114 -7.40 8.75 0.29
N TYR A 115 -8.62 8.93 -0.21
CA TYR A 115 -9.35 10.20 -0.21
C TYR A 115 -10.85 9.94 0.00
N PRO A 116 -11.64 10.93 0.45
CA PRO A 116 -13.07 10.73 0.65
C PRO A 116 -13.78 10.66 -0.71
N ASP A 117 -14.52 9.57 -0.94
CA ASP A 117 -15.37 9.42 -2.12
C ASP A 117 -16.65 8.66 -1.73
N PRO A 118 -17.78 9.37 -1.50
CA PRO A 118 -19.05 8.75 -1.14
C PRO A 118 -19.56 7.70 -2.14
N ARG A 119 -19.10 7.77 -3.40
CA ARG A 119 -19.50 6.83 -4.46
C ARG A 119 -18.57 5.62 -4.56
N ALA A 120 -17.40 5.66 -3.91
CA ALA A 120 -16.47 4.54 -3.95
C ALA A 120 -17.02 3.35 -3.16
N ALA A 121 -17.03 2.18 -3.81
CA ALA A 121 -17.25 0.89 -3.19
C ALA A 121 -16.20 -0.09 -3.72
N ARG A 122 -15.45 -0.73 -2.81
CA ARG A 122 -14.37 -1.67 -3.17
C ARG A 122 -14.06 -2.60 -2.00
N THR A 123 -13.43 -3.73 -2.29
CA THR A 123 -12.87 -4.60 -1.25
C THR A 123 -11.42 -4.18 -0.98
N LEU A 124 -11.13 -3.84 0.28
CA LEU A 124 -9.78 -3.57 0.78
C LEU A 124 -9.36 -4.68 1.73
N VAL A 125 -8.12 -4.67 2.21
CA VAL A 125 -7.63 -5.69 3.16
C VAL A 125 -7.45 -5.06 4.53
N VAL A 126 -8.00 -5.68 5.57
CA VAL A 126 -7.68 -5.37 6.96
C VAL A 126 -6.67 -6.37 7.49
N SER A 127 -5.61 -5.86 8.10
CA SER A 127 -4.60 -6.67 8.79
C SER A 127 -4.61 -6.38 10.29
N TRP A 128 -4.48 -7.41 11.13
CA TRP A 128 -4.38 -7.24 12.58
C TRP A 128 -2.94 -7.41 13.04
N LEU A 129 -2.35 -6.29 13.46
CA LEU A 129 -0.94 -6.19 13.84
C LEU A 129 -0.81 -6.10 15.36
N ASP A 130 0.06 -6.91 15.95
CA ASP A 130 0.49 -6.67 17.32
C ASP A 130 1.31 -5.37 17.44
N ALA A 131 1.64 -4.95 18.67
CA ALA A 131 2.35 -3.69 18.89
C ALA A 131 3.72 -3.60 18.19
N ALA A 132 4.47 -4.70 18.11
CA ALA A 132 5.78 -4.72 17.48
C ALA A 132 5.66 -4.69 15.95
N GLN A 133 4.73 -5.48 15.40
CA GLN A 133 4.40 -5.49 13.98
C GLN A 133 3.86 -4.13 13.51
N LEU A 134 2.98 -3.50 14.31
CA LEU A 134 2.42 -2.18 14.00
C LEU A 134 3.51 -1.11 13.93
N LYS A 135 4.40 -1.07 14.94
CA LYS A 135 5.57 -0.16 14.95
C LYS A 135 6.49 -0.39 13.76
N ALA A 136 6.70 -1.65 13.36
CA ALA A 136 7.48 -1.99 12.18
C ALA A 136 6.84 -1.47 10.89
N VAL A 137 5.52 -1.60 10.73
CA VAL A 137 4.81 -1.04 9.58
C VAL A 137 4.90 0.50 9.61
N ASP A 138 4.62 1.14 10.75
CA ASP A 138 4.71 2.61 10.92
C ASP A 138 6.05 3.19 10.48
N ALA A 139 7.15 2.54 10.87
CA ALA A 139 8.49 2.99 10.52
C ALA A 139 8.75 3.01 9.01
N THR A 140 7.97 2.26 8.22
CA THR A 140 8.05 2.28 6.75
C THR A 140 7.16 3.33 6.09
N GLU A 141 6.16 3.82 6.81
CA GLU A 141 5.17 4.79 6.32
C GLU A 141 5.60 6.24 6.58
N LEU A 142 6.33 6.47 7.69
CA LEU A 142 6.87 7.79 8.04
C LEU A 142 8.00 8.25 7.09
N PRO A 143 8.10 9.57 6.81
CA PRO A 143 7.19 10.64 7.22
C PRO A 143 6.04 10.88 6.22
N ASN A 144 5.90 10.05 5.19
CA ASN A 144 5.02 10.33 4.05
C ASN A 144 3.55 10.00 4.31
N TYR A 145 3.30 9.14 5.30
CA TYR A 145 1.98 8.78 5.75
C TYR A 145 1.92 8.79 7.27
N ARG A 146 0.75 9.15 7.79
CA ARG A 146 0.39 8.97 9.20
C ARG A 146 -0.81 8.05 9.32
N ARG A 147 -0.95 7.42 10.47
CA ARG A 147 -2.10 6.58 10.77
C ARG A 147 -3.25 7.42 11.35
N THR A 148 -4.49 7.07 11.02
CA THR A 148 -5.70 7.70 11.56
C THR A 148 -6.83 6.68 11.69
N THR A 149 -7.79 6.93 12.57
CA THR A 149 -8.98 6.09 12.73
C THR A 149 -9.90 6.22 11.52
N VAL A 150 -10.54 5.13 11.13
CA VAL A 150 -11.57 5.10 10.08
C VAL A 150 -12.95 5.35 10.71
N PRO A 151 -13.59 6.51 10.46
CA PRO A 151 -14.89 6.82 11.08
C PRO A 151 -15.98 5.85 10.63
N GLY A 152 -16.83 5.41 11.56
CA GLY A 152 -17.97 4.52 11.27
C GLY A 152 -17.58 3.14 10.73
N ALA A 153 -16.33 2.71 10.93
CA ALA A 153 -15.84 1.45 10.42
C ALA A 153 -16.59 0.24 11.02
N PRO A 154 -16.82 -0.82 10.23
CA PRO A 154 -17.48 -2.04 10.71
C PRO A 154 -16.59 -2.83 11.69
N VAL A 155 -15.28 -2.58 11.69
CA VAL A 155 -14.32 -3.17 12.62
C VAL A 155 -13.98 -2.14 13.71
N PRO A 156 -14.21 -2.45 15.00
CA PRO A 156 -13.88 -1.54 16.09
C PRO A 156 -12.39 -1.14 16.07
N GLY A 157 -12.13 0.17 16.21
CA GLY A 157 -10.77 0.70 16.27
C GLY A 157 -9.99 0.62 14.96
N LEU A 158 -10.64 0.36 13.81
CA LEU A 158 -9.99 0.30 12.50
C LEU A 158 -9.22 1.59 12.20
N GLN A 159 -7.99 1.43 11.73
CA GLN A 159 -7.12 2.54 11.35
C GLN A 159 -6.69 2.40 9.89
N MET A 160 -6.23 3.49 9.28
CA MET A 160 -5.63 3.48 7.94
C MET A 160 -4.46 4.46 7.88
N TYR A 161 -3.58 4.29 6.91
CA TYR A 161 -2.54 5.27 6.60
C TYR A 161 -3.05 6.28 5.56
N VAL A 162 -2.90 7.57 5.87
CA VAL A 162 -3.28 8.69 5.00
C VAL A 162 -2.03 9.48 4.62
N GLY A 163 -1.97 9.96 3.38
CA GLY A 163 -0.76 10.58 2.82
C GLY A 163 -0.62 12.04 3.19
N GLU A 164 0.57 12.46 3.61
CA GLU A 164 0.89 13.86 3.93
C GLU A 164 1.02 14.76 2.69
N HIS A 165 1.07 14.15 1.50
CA HIS A 165 1.28 14.85 0.23
C HIS A 165 -0.02 15.11 -0.55
N GLY A 166 -1.15 14.56 -0.07
CA GLY A 166 -2.41 14.56 -0.81
C GLY A 166 -2.42 13.56 -1.97
N VAL A 167 -3.50 13.61 -2.75
CA VAL A 167 -3.75 12.76 -3.92
C VAL A 167 -3.66 13.59 -5.19
N LEU A 168 -2.93 13.09 -6.20
CA LEU A 168 -2.80 13.71 -7.51
C LEU A 168 -4.15 13.80 -8.21
N VAL A 169 -4.40 14.93 -8.86
CA VAL A 169 -5.53 15.08 -9.77
C VAL A 169 -5.06 15.02 -11.22
N ASP A 170 -5.97 14.66 -12.11
CA ASP A 170 -5.77 14.77 -13.53
C ASP A 170 -6.01 16.23 -13.96
N PRO A 171 -5.03 16.91 -14.60
CA PRO A 171 -5.18 18.32 -14.94
C PRO A 171 -6.29 18.63 -15.95
N GLY A 172 -6.66 17.66 -16.80
CA GLY A 172 -7.69 17.85 -17.82
C GLY A 172 -9.10 17.73 -17.27
N THR A 173 -9.30 16.85 -16.28
CA THR A 173 -10.62 16.54 -15.71
C THR A 173 -10.84 17.06 -14.30
N GLY A 174 -9.76 17.40 -13.57
CA GLY A 174 -9.78 17.70 -12.14
C GLY A 174 -10.06 16.47 -11.26
N ALA A 175 -10.26 15.28 -11.83
CA ALA A 175 -10.59 14.09 -11.08
C ALA A 175 -9.34 13.48 -10.40
N PRO A 176 -9.48 12.82 -9.23
CA PRO A 176 -8.36 12.13 -8.60
C PRO A 176 -7.79 11.03 -9.52
N ARG A 177 -6.48 11.00 -9.70
CA ARG A 177 -5.80 9.92 -10.45
C ARG A 177 -5.90 8.62 -9.66
N ALA A 178 -6.39 7.56 -10.30
CA ALA A 178 -6.56 6.25 -9.67
C ALA A 178 -5.22 5.65 -9.24
N GLY A 179 -5.13 5.23 -7.96
CA GLY A 179 -3.96 4.58 -7.39
C GLY A 179 -4.12 3.07 -7.29
N GLY A 180 -2.98 2.36 -7.16
CA GLY A 180 -2.97 0.92 -6.89
C GLY A 180 -3.28 0.01 -8.09
N GLY A 181 -3.22 0.55 -9.32
CA GLY A 181 -3.40 -0.19 -10.58
C GLY A 181 -2.08 -0.47 -11.31
N ASP A 182 -2.07 -0.30 -12.64
CA ASP A 182 -0.85 -0.45 -13.45
C ASP A 182 0.14 0.69 -13.16
N GLN A 183 1.16 0.36 -12.36
CA GLN A 183 2.20 1.30 -11.98
C GLN A 183 3.00 1.78 -13.20
N ALA A 184 3.30 0.91 -14.17
CA ALA A 184 4.08 1.31 -15.34
C ALA A 184 3.29 2.28 -16.23
N GLY A 185 2.00 1.98 -16.46
CA GLY A 185 1.07 2.88 -17.14
C GLY A 185 0.94 4.24 -16.45
N LEU A 186 0.81 4.26 -15.11
CA LEU A 186 0.78 5.50 -14.34
C LEU A 186 2.04 6.34 -14.56
N LEU A 187 3.23 5.74 -14.41
CA LEU A 187 4.48 6.48 -14.55
C LEU A 187 4.66 7.02 -15.98
N SER A 188 4.33 6.23 -16.99
CA SER A 188 4.31 6.67 -18.40
C SER A 188 3.40 7.88 -18.60
N ALA A 189 2.18 7.84 -18.04
CA ALA A 189 1.23 8.95 -18.16
C ALA A 189 1.74 10.22 -17.47
N LEU A 190 2.37 10.11 -16.29
CA LEU A 190 2.93 11.25 -15.57
C LEU A 190 4.09 11.90 -16.34
N MET A 191 4.99 11.10 -16.93
CA MET A 191 6.09 11.62 -17.75
C MET A 191 5.60 12.23 -19.06
N ALA A 192 4.57 11.64 -19.70
CA ALA A 192 3.98 12.21 -20.90
C ALA A 192 3.31 13.57 -20.63
N ALA A 193 2.77 13.76 -19.42
CA ALA A 193 2.12 15.00 -19.02
C ALA A 193 3.10 16.08 -18.52
N SER A 194 4.36 15.75 -18.20
CA SER A 194 5.36 16.72 -17.73
C SER A 194 6.73 16.45 -18.35
N PRO A 195 7.17 17.32 -19.28
CA PRO A 195 8.54 17.29 -19.83
C PRO A 195 9.61 17.35 -18.74
N GLU A 196 9.37 18.08 -17.64
CA GLU A 196 10.28 18.19 -16.50
C GLU A 196 10.45 16.84 -15.78
N LEU A 197 9.36 16.10 -15.55
CA LEU A 197 9.44 14.74 -15.01
C LEU A 197 10.17 13.81 -15.96
N ALA A 198 9.90 13.85 -17.26
CA ALA A 198 10.58 13.01 -18.24
C ALA A 198 12.09 13.32 -18.31
N ALA A 199 12.50 14.58 -18.23
CA ALA A 199 13.90 14.97 -18.21
C ALA A 199 14.61 14.45 -16.93
N LEU A 200 13.98 14.63 -15.78
CA LEU A 200 14.53 14.24 -14.48
C LEU A 200 14.60 12.71 -14.32
N LEU A 201 13.49 12.02 -14.58
CA LEU A 201 13.27 10.61 -14.24
C LEU A 201 13.52 9.67 -15.43
N GLY A 202 13.69 10.21 -16.64
CA GLY A 202 13.95 9.46 -17.85
C GLY A 202 12.67 9.15 -18.64
N PRO A 203 12.80 8.55 -19.84
CA PRO A 203 11.68 8.39 -20.76
C PRO A 203 10.79 7.16 -20.50
N ALA A 204 11.26 6.19 -19.71
CA ALA A 204 10.53 4.94 -19.45
C ALA A 204 10.31 4.68 -17.96
N PRO A 205 9.25 3.94 -17.56
CA PRO A 205 8.97 3.63 -16.15
C PRO A 205 10.15 2.97 -15.41
N ARG A 206 10.97 2.19 -16.11
CA ARG A 206 12.19 1.59 -15.55
C ARG A 206 13.25 2.64 -15.23
N ASP A 207 13.39 3.66 -16.07
CA ASP A 207 14.29 4.79 -15.80
C ASP A 207 13.82 5.57 -14.58
N TRP A 208 12.51 5.85 -14.52
CA TRP A 208 11.90 6.54 -13.39
C TRP A 208 12.24 5.84 -12.09
N VAL A 209 11.93 4.54 -12.00
CA VAL A 209 12.18 3.75 -10.78
C VAL A 209 13.66 3.76 -10.42
N ARG A 210 14.54 3.50 -11.40
CA ARG A 210 15.99 3.47 -11.18
C ARG A 210 16.52 4.80 -10.66
N ARG A 211 16.19 5.92 -11.31
CA ARG A 211 16.69 7.25 -10.95
C ARG A 211 16.12 7.73 -9.62
N ALA A 212 14.82 7.53 -9.41
CA ALA A 212 14.16 7.85 -8.15
C ALA A 212 14.71 7.02 -6.99
N ALA A 213 14.95 5.71 -7.16
CA ALA A 213 15.53 4.88 -6.09
C ALA A 213 16.97 5.31 -5.75
N ALA A 214 17.75 5.74 -6.75
CA ALA A 214 19.16 6.09 -6.59
C ALA A 214 19.42 7.41 -5.85
N SER A 215 18.48 8.36 -5.85
CA SER A 215 18.73 9.70 -5.30
C SER A 215 17.54 10.29 -4.52
N PRO A 216 17.69 10.60 -3.23
CA PRO A 216 16.71 11.37 -2.47
C PRO A 216 16.38 12.72 -3.10
N ALA A 217 17.39 13.46 -3.58
CA ALA A 217 17.19 14.76 -4.21
C ALA A 217 16.34 14.65 -5.49
N VAL A 218 16.51 13.58 -6.29
CA VAL A 218 15.66 13.32 -7.46
C VAL A 218 14.21 13.05 -7.04
N ARG A 219 13.98 12.33 -5.94
CA ARG A 219 12.62 12.10 -5.42
C ARG A 219 11.98 13.37 -4.89
N GLU A 220 12.74 14.21 -4.18
CA GLU A 220 12.26 15.48 -3.65
C GLU A 220 11.86 16.42 -4.78
N GLU A 221 12.73 16.57 -5.79
CA GLU A 221 12.45 17.42 -6.95
C GLU A 221 11.30 16.86 -7.79
N GLY A 222 11.27 15.54 -8.06
CA GLY A 222 10.15 14.92 -8.77
C GLY A 222 8.83 15.03 -8.01
N THR A 223 8.86 14.95 -6.68
CA THR A 223 7.69 15.18 -5.81
C THR A 223 7.22 16.62 -5.89
N ARG A 224 8.14 17.59 -5.91
CA ARG A 224 7.82 19.02 -6.08
C ARG A 224 7.13 19.27 -7.42
N ILE A 225 7.64 18.66 -8.50
CA ILE A 225 7.03 18.75 -9.84
C ILE A 225 5.66 18.08 -9.87
N LEU A 226 5.51 16.88 -9.31
CA LEU A 226 4.21 16.19 -9.24
C LEU A 226 3.11 17.04 -8.59
N ARG A 227 3.46 17.78 -7.54
CA ARG A 227 2.53 18.62 -6.78
C ARG A 227 2.10 19.89 -7.50
N SER A 228 2.86 20.37 -8.50
CA SER A 228 2.48 21.58 -9.24
C SER A 228 1.22 21.40 -10.08
N GLY A 229 0.88 20.15 -10.44
CA GLY A 229 -0.35 19.78 -11.14
C GLY A 229 -1.63 19.78 -10.29
N GLY A 230 -1.52 20.13 -9.00
CA GLY A 230 -2.64 20.15 -8.06
C GLY A 230 -2.83 18.84 -7.31
N THR A 231 -3.39 18.95 -6.10
CA THR A 231 -3.71 17.81 -5.24
C THR A 231 -5.02 18.03 -4.49
N ILE A 232 -5.64 16.94 -4.04
CA ILE A 232 -6.70 16.97 -3.03
C ILE A 232 -6.20 16.39 -1.70
N PRO A 233 -6.83 16.71 -0.56
CA PRO A 233 -6.48 16.12 0.73
C PRO A 233 -6.58 14.59 0.73
N SER A 234 -5.71 13.94 1.51
CA SER A 234 -5.79 12.51 1.78
C SER A 234 -6.45 12.23 3.13
N GLY A 235 -7.21 11.14 3.20
CA GLY A 235 -7.84 10.65 4.42
C GLY A 235 -9.36 10.69 4.39
N PRO A 236 -10.03 10.34 5.50
CA PRO A 236 -11.47 10.49 5.64
C PRO A 236 -11.87 11.97 5.59
N ALA A 237 -13.13 12.22 5.19
CA ALA A 237 -13.75 13.55 5.24
C ALA A 237 -13.89 14.05 6.69
#